data_AF-A0A0E3H832-F1
#
_entry.id   AF-A0A0E3H832-F1
#
_cell.length_a   1.000
_cell.length_b   1.000
_cell.length_c   1.000
_cell.angle_alpha   90.00
_cell.angle_beta   90.00
_cell.angle_gamma   90.00
#
_symmetry.space_group_name_H-M   'P 1'
#
loop_
_entity.id
_entity.type
_entity.pdbx_description
1 polymer ?
#
loop_
_entity_poly.entity_id
_entity_poly.type
_entity_poly.pdbx_seq_one_letter_code
_entity_poly.pdbx_strand_id
1 'polypeptide(L)'
;GRAVETGFLEHLWNAPTKDVYAYTEDPTLNWSTPDEVIVGFERGVPVTIDGKRVSVLDAIEELNTRAGAQGVGRLDVVEDRLVGIKSREIYEAPGAMVLITAHTELEHVTLERELGRFKRHTDQRWAELVYDGLWYSPLKEALESFVAKTQEHVTGEVRMVLHGGHIAVNG
;
A
#
# COMPACT_ATOMS: atom_id res chain seq x y z
N GLY A 1 -5.50 7.48 1.14
CA GLY A 1 -5.89 7.18 -0.25
C GLY A 1 -7.20 7.86 -0.58
N ARG A 2 -7.75 7.58 -1.75
CA ARG A 2 -9.03 8.09 -2.27
C ARG A 2 -9.82 6.94 -2.88
N ALA A 3 -11.12 6.91 -2.65
CA ALA A 3 -12.07 5.98 -3.28
C ALA A 3 -12.99 6.78 -4.21
N VAL A 4 -13.42 6.17 -5.31
CA VAL A 4 -14.28 6.80 -6.31
C VAL A 4 -15.38 5.85 -6.76
N GLU A 5 -16.61 6.24 -6.46
CA GLU A 5 -17.82 5.62 -6.97
C GLU A 5 -18.46 6.53 -8.03
N THR A 6 -18.91 5.94 -9.14
CA THR A 6 -19.74 6.62 -10.14
C THR A 6 -20.59 5.61 -10.87
N GLY A 7 -21.86 5.95 -11.16
CA GLY A 7 -22.80 5.05 -11.82
C GLY A 7 -22.29 4.52 -13.17
N PHE A 8 -21.42 5.27 -13.86
CA PHE A 8 -20.80 4.81 -15.11
C PHE A 8 -19.94 3.54 -14.92
N LEU A 9 -19.25 3.40 -13.78
CA LEU A 9 -18.31 2.30 -13.52
C LEU A 9 -18.93 1.11 -12.79
N GLU A 10 -20.19 1.21 -12.38
CA GLU A 10 -20.99 0.06 -11.94
C GLU A 10 -21.13 -1.00 -13.04
N HIS A 11 -20.99 -0.60 -14.31
CA HIS A 11 -20.88 -1.51 -15.44
C HIS A 11 -19.45 -2.02 -15.60
N LEU A 12 -19.22 -3.32 -15.33
CA LEU A 12 -17.90 -3.94 -15.31
C LEU A 12 -17.09 -3.81 -16.62
N TRP A 13 -17.76 -3.63 -17.76
CA TRP A 13 -17.11 -3.50 -19.06
C TRP A 13 -16.62 -2.07 -19.36
N ASN A 14 -17.07 -1.07 -18.61
CA ASN A 14 -16.68 0.31 -18.81
C ASN A 14 -15.30 0.56 -18.18
N ALA A 15 -14.30 0.95 -18.96
CA ALA A 15 -13.01 1.37 -18.42
C ALA A 15 -13.12 2.74 -17.73
N PRO A 16 -12.36 3.00 -16.64
CA PRO A 16 -12.28 4.32 -16.02
C PRO A 16 -11.73 5.37 -17.00
N THR A 17 -12.26 6.59 -16.93
CA THR A 17 -11.76 7.74 -17.68
C THR A 17 -10.82 8.57 -16.82
N LYS A 18 -10.03 9.46 -17.44
CA LYS A 18 -9.08 10.32 -16.73
C LYS A 18 -9.71 11.17 -15.61
N ASP A 19 -10.97 11.56 -15.77
CA ASP A 19 -11.68 12.44 -14.84
C ASP A 19 -12.00 11.74 -13.50
N VAL A 20 -11.83 10.42 -13.43
CA VAL A 20 -11.94 9.63 -12.20
C VAL A 20 -10.79 9.93 -11.24
N TYR A 21 -9.60 10.26 -11.75
CA TYR A 21 -8.36 10.33 -10.98
C TYR A 21 -8.04 11.75 -10.49
N ALA A 22 -7.42 11.85 -9.31
CA ALA A 22 -7.05 13.12 -8.70
C ALA A 22 -5.74 13.06 -7.90
N TYR A 23 -5.42 11.92 -7.27
CA TYR A 23 -4.19 11.75 -6.51
C TYR A 23 -3.03 11.27 -7.38
N THR A 24 -3.33 10.72 -8.56
CA THR A 24 -2.35 10.10 -9.45
C THR A 24 -2.42 10.71 -10.85
N GLU A 25 -1.25 11.03 -11.40
CA GLU A 25 -1.09 11.41 -12.80
C GLU A 25 -1.28 10.19 -13.72
N ASP A 26 -1.45 10.45 -15.02
CA ASP A 26 -1.47 9.35 -15.99
C ASP A 26 -0.12 8.62 -16.02
N PRO A 27 -0.09 7.28 -15.91
CA PRO A 27 1.15 6.50 -15.89
C PRO A 27 2.07 6.74 -17.10
N THR A 28 1.55 7.24 -18.22
CA THR A 28 2.34 7.47 -19.44
C THR A 28 3.10 8.80 -19.46
N LEU A 29 2.84 9.71 -18.52
CA LEU A 29 3.28 11.10 -18.59
C LEU A 29 4.80 11.26 -18.41
N ASN A 30 5.41 10.53 -17.49
CA ASN A 30 6.84 10.68 -17.11
C ASN A 30 7.75 9.67 -17.82
N TRP A 31 7.67 9.58 -19.16
CA TRP A 31 8.36 8.53 -19.93
C TRP A 31 9.87 8.41 -19.67
N SER A 32 10.61 9.52 -19.59
CA SER A 32 12.07 9.54 -19.46
C SER A 32 12.59 9.92 -18.07
N THR A 33 11.71 10.05 -17.07
CA THR A 33 12.04 10.53 -15.73
C THR A 33 11.43 9.63 -14.64
N PRO A 34 11.91 8.38 -14.53
CA PRO A 34 11.57 7.53 -13.39
C PRO A 34 12.05 8.16 -12.07
N ASP A 35 11.33 7.88 -10.98
CA ASP A 35 11.68 8.36 -9.64
C ASP A 35 12.20 7.19 -8.79
N GLU A 36 13.47 7.22 -8.42
CA GLU A 36 14.04 6.25 -7.48
C GLU A 36 13.94 6.79 -6.05
N VAL A 37 13.40 5.97 -5.15
CA VAL A 37 13.18 6.31 -3.75
C VAL A 37 13.77 5.25 -2.83
N ILE A 38 14.36 5.69 -1.73
CA ILE A 38 14.77 4.83 -0.61
C ILE A 38 13.84 5.11 0.56
N VAL A 39 13.17 4.09 1.07
CA VAL A 39 12.30 4.18 2.25
C VAL A 39 12.93 3.39 3.39
N GLY A 40 13.19 4.06 4.52
CA GLY A 40 13.74 3.44 5.71
C GLY A 40 12.71 3.23 6.81
N PHE A 41 12.81 2.09 7.47
CA PHE A 41 11.94 1.65 8.55
C PHE A 41 12.73 1.39 9.82
N GLU A 42 12.09 1.65 10.96
CA GLU A 42 12.54 1.21 12.28
C GLU A 42 11.39 0.47 12.96
N ARG A 43 11.61 -0.80 13.28
CA ARG A 43 10.62 -1.69 13.90
C ARG A 43 9.27 -1.68 13.17
N GLY A 44 9.31 -1.76 11.85
CA GLY A 44 8.13 -1.77 10.97
C GLY A 44 7.52 -0.39 10.68
N VAL A 45 8.02 0.68 11.29
CA VAL A 45 7.49 2.04 11.12
C VAL A 45 8.38 2.82 10.14
N PRO A 46 7.82 3.46 9.10
CA PRO A 46 8.62 4.29 8.20
C PRO A 46 9.14 5.53 8.95
N VAL A 47 10.45 5.76 8.88
CA VAL A 47 11.15 6.83 9.61
C VAL A 47 12.04 7.70 8.73
N THR A 48 12.40 7.24 7.52
CA THR A 48 13.21 8.01 6.57
C THR A 48 12.75 7.85 5.13
N ILE A 49 12.93 8.91 4.33
CA ILE A 49 12.86 8.88 2.86
C ILE A 49 14.14 9.54 2.33
N ASP A 50 14.87 8.83 1.46
CA ASP A 50 16.17 9.27 0.89
C ASP A 50 17.13 9.80 1.97
N GLY A 51 17.22 9.10 3.10
CA GLY A 51 18.06 9.44 4.25
C GLY A 51 17.55 10.60 5.11
N LYS A 52 16.45 11.27 4.75
CA LYS A 52 15.85 12.35 5.55
C LYS A 52 14.83 11.78 6.53
N ARG A 53 14.90 12.20 7.79
CA ARG A 53 13.93 11.81 8.83
C ARG A 53 12.57 12.43 8.55
N VAL A 54 11.52 11.62 8.67
CA VAL A 54 10.13 11.98 8.43
C VAL A 54 9.25 11.44 9.56
N SER A 55 8.14 12.12 9.85
CA SER A 55 7.06 11.47 10.59
C SER A 55 6.33 10.48 9.69
N VAL A 56 5.50 9.60 10.27
CA VAL A 56 4.66 8.69 9.48
C VAL A 56 3.72 9.46 8.53
N LEU A 57 3.19 10.61 8.97
CA LEU A 57 2.35 11.44 8.13
C LEU A 57 3.16 12.03 6.95
N ASP A 58 4.33 12.61 7.24
CA ASP A 58 5.19 13.19 6.21
C ASP A 58 5.61 12.11 5.18
N ALA A 59 5.90 10.89 5.65
CA ALA A 59 6.21 9.77 4.76
C ALA A 59 5.05 9.45 3.81
N ILE A 60 3.82 9.42 4.32
CA ILE A 60 2.62 9.18 3.51
C ILE A 60 2.42 10.33 2.50
N GLU A 61 2.57 11.59 2.91
CA GLU A 61 2.36 12.75 2.06
C GLU A 61 3.43 12.87 0.95
N GLU A 62 4.70 12.66 1.29
CA GLU A 62 5.80 12.67 0.33
C GLU A 62 5.63 11.54 -0.70
N LEU A 63 5.37 10.31 -0.25
CA LEU A 63 5.18 9.17 -1.16
C LEU A 63 3.88 9.27 -1.97
N ASN A 64 2.83 9.89 -1.44
CA ASN A 64 1.64 10.19 -2.25
C ASN A 64 2.00 11.11 -3.43
N THR A 65 2.81 12.15 -3.17
CA THR A 65 3.22 13.10 -4.19
C THR A 65 4.11 12.45 -5.25
N ARG A 66 5.18 11.79 -4.80
CA ARG A 66 6.18 11.16 -5.69
C ARG A 66 5.59 10.01 -6.51
N ALA A 67 4.96 9.05 -5.84
CA ALA A 67 4.38 7.90 -6.50
C ALA A 67 3.13 8.28 -7.32
N GLY A 68 2.34 9.25 -6.84
CA GLY A 68 1.21 9.80 -7.59
C GLY A 68 1.64 10.44 -8.91
N ALA A 69 2.74 11.20 -8.92
CA ALA A 69 3.31 11.75 -10.16
C ALA A 69 3.76 10.66 -11.17
N GLN A 70 4.06 9.45 -10.69
CA GLN A 70 4.43 8.31 -11.53
C GLN A 70 3.24 7.40 -11.89
N GLY A 71 2.01 7.81 -11.55
CA GLY A 71 0.78 7.06 -11.78
C GLY A 71 0.62 5.80 -10.91
N VAL A 72 1.45 5.64 -9.89
CA VAL A 72 1.46 4.46 -9.01
C VAL A 72 0.22 4.44 -8.12
N GLY A 73 -0.30 3.24 -7.87
CA GLY A 73 -1.37 3.03 -6.89
C GLY A 73 -2.78 3.36 -7.41
N ARG A 74 -2.99 3.35 -8.73
CA ARG A 74 -4.33 3.23 -9.34
C ARG A 74 -4.80 1.77 -9.24
N LEU A 75 -5.94 1.55 -8.61
CA LEU A 75 -6.54 0.23 -8.40
C LEU A 75 -7.97 0.24 -8.96
N ASP A 76 -8.34 -0.80 -9.70
CA ASP A 76 -9.69 -1.05 -10.22
C ASP A 76 -10.09 -2.46 -9.76
N VAL A 77 -11.03 -2.52 -8.81
CA VAL A 77 -11.26 -3.73 -8.02
C VAL A 77 -12.74 -4.08 -8.04
N VAL A 78 -13.06 -5.35 -8.26
CA VAL A 78 -14.36 -5.92 -7.88
C VAL A 78 -14.18 -6.60 -6.53
N GLU A 79 -14.83 -6.10 -5.50
CA GLU A 79 -14.68 -6.55 -4.12
C GLU A 79 -15.97 -7.15 -3.56
N ASP A 80 -15.82 -7.99 -2.53
CA ASP A 80 -16.92 -8.63 -1.80
C ASP A 80 -17.27 -7.80 -0.56
N ARG A 81 -18.41 -7.11 -0.59
CA ARG A 81 -18.91 -6.37 0.57
C ARG A 81 -19.41 -7.33 1.64
N LEU A 82 -19.19 -6.99 2.90
CA LEU A 82 -19.69 -7.75 4.07
C LEU A 82 -21.19 -8.07 3.98
N VAL A 83 -21.99 -7.15 3.41
CA VAL A 83 -23.44 -7.30 3.27
C VAL A 83 -23.86 -8.29 2.16
N GLY A 84 -22.91 -9.01 1.54
CA GLY A 84 -23.17 -10.13 0.64
C GLY A 84 -23.31 -9.77 -0.85
N ILE A 85 -22.87 -8.57 -1.25
CA ILE A 85 -22.88 -8.14 -2.66
C ILE A 85 -21.46 -7.88 -3.15
N LYS A 86 -21.27 -7.96 -4.46
CA LYS A 86 -20.06 -7.45 -5.11
C LYS A 86 -20.27 -6.01 -5.57
N SER A 87 -19.25 -5.18 -5.46
CA SER A 87 -19.19 -3.85 -6.07
C SER A 87 -17.89 -3.67 -6.81
N ARG A 88 -17.88 -2.77 -7.80
CA ARG A 88 -16.66 -2.34 -8.48
C ARG A 88 -16.27 -0.95 -8.01
N GLU A 89 -15.03 -0.81 -7.59
CA GLU A 89 -14.49 0.40 -6.98
C GLU A 89 -13.18 0.81 -7.65
N ILE A 90 -12.98 2.13 -7.77
CA ILE A 90 -11.69 2.69 -8.17
C ILE A 90 -11.04 3.32 -6.95
N TYR A 91 -9.77 2.99 -6.72
CA TYR A 91 -8.98 3.58 -5.64
C TYR A 91 -7.70 4.24 -6.16
N GLU A 92 -7.27 5.28 -5.45
CA GLU A 92 -5.94 5.87 -5.57
C GLU A 92 -5.25 5.83 -4.21
N ALA A 93 -4.16 5.07 -4.13
CA ALA A 93 -3.40 4.90 -2.89
C ALA A 93 -1.87 4.91 -3.11
N PRO A 94 -1.30 5.93 -3.78
CA PRO A 94 0.11 5.96 -4.18
C PRO A 94 1.08 5.69 -3.02
N GLY A 95 1.04 6.51 -1.97
CA GLY A 95 1.96 6.37 -0.84
C GLY A 95 1.73 5.09 -0.04
N ALA A 96 0.47 4.65 0.08
CA ALA A 96 0.15 3.40 0.77
C ALA A 96 0.71 2.18 0.05
N MET A 97 0.59 2.11 -1.28
CA MET A 97 1.14 1.01 -2.07
C MET A 97 2.67 0.96 -1.96
N VAL A 98 3.35 2.11 -2.02
CA VAL A 98 4.82 2.16 -1.85
C VAL A 98 5.23 1.69 -0.46
N LEU A 99 4.58 2.17 0.60
CA LEU A 99 4.89 1.77 1.98
C LEU A 99 4.67 0.28 2.21
N ILE A 100 3.54 -0.27 1.74
CA ILE A 100 3.21 -1.70 1.91
C ILE A 100 4.18 -2.57 1.12
N THR A 101 4.52 -2.20 -0.13
CA THR A 101 5.50 -2.93 -0.94
C THR A 101 6.87 -2.91 -0.25
N ALA A 102 7.37 -1.74 0.16
CA ALA A 102 8.67 -1.63 0.82
C ALA A 102 8.72 -2.42 2.14
N HIS A 103 7.67 -2.33 2.95
CA HIS A 103 7.57 -3.06 4.21
C HIS A 103 7.58 -4.57 3.99
N THR A 104 6.85 -5.06 2.99
CA THR A 104 6.82 -6.48 2.62
C THR A 104 8.20 -6.98 2.20
N GLU A 105 8.93 -6.21 1.38
CA GLU A 105 10.29 -6.59 0.99
C GLU A 105 11.27 -6.58 2.16
N LEU A 106 11.14 -5.64 3.09
CA LEU A 106 11.95 -5.64 4.29
C LEU A 106 11.65 -6.87 5.15
N GLU A 107 10.38 -7.27 5.29
CA GLU A 107 10.02 -8.51 5.98
C GLU A 107 10.61 -9.76 5.32
N HIS A 108 10.73 -9.80 3.99
CA HIS A 108 11.40 -10.91 3.29
C HIS A 108 12.87 -11.05 3.68
N VAL A 109 13.52 -9.94 4.04
CA VAL A 109 14.91 -9.92 4.49
C VAL A 109 15.03 -10.22 5.99
N THR A 110 14.09 -9.75 6.80
CA THR A 110 14.24 -9.74 8.26
C THR A 110 13.49 -10.86 9.00
N LEU A 111 12.46 -11.46 8.39
CA LEU A 111 11.67 -12.51 9.02
C LEU A 111 12.13 -13.90 8.58
N GLU A 112 12.19 -14.83 9.54
CA GLU A 112 12.42 -16.25 9.25
C GLU A 112 11.26 -16.82 8.42
N ARG A 113 11.56 -17.83 7.58
CA ARG A 113 10.66 -18.40 6.59
C ARG A 113 9.31 -18.87 7.14
N GLU A 114 9.28 -19.64 8.22
CA GLU A 114 8.03 -20.17 8.76
C GLU A 114 7.23 -19.07 9.47
N LEU A 115 7.90 -18.12 10.14
CA LEU A 115 7.24 -16.93 10.66
C LEU A 115 6.60 -16.12 9.52
N GLY A 116 7.32 -15.86 8.44
CA GLY A 116 6.80 -15.12 7.28
C GLY A 116 5.65 -15.85 6.58
N ARG A 117 5.72 -17.19 6.48
CA ARG A 117 4.60 -18.02 5.96
C ARG A 117 3.35 -17.86 6.80
N PHE A 118 3.48 -17.98 8.12
CA PHE A 118 2.34 -17.82 9.02
C PHE A 118 1.82 -16.38 9.02
N LYS A 119 2.72 -15.40 9.01
CA LYS A 119 2.37 -13.99 9.05
C LYS A 119 1.49 -13.57 7.85
N ARG A 120 1.71 -14.12 6.66
CA ARG A 120 0.81 -13.85 5.51
C ARG A 120 -0.65 -14.23 5.77
N HIS A 121 -0.90 -15.30 6.53
CA HIS A 121 -2.27 -15.65 6.93
C HIS A 121 -2.84 -14.66 7.94
N THR A 122 -2.02 -14.18 8.87
CA THR A 122 -2.46 -13.17 9.84
C THR A 122 -2.67 -11.81 9.20
N ASP A 123 -1.87 -11.43 8.20
CA ASP A 123 -2.01 -10.18 7.46
C ASP A 123 -3.36 -10.17 6.72
N GLN A 124 -3.67 -11.26 6.01
CA GLN A 124 -4.98 -11.43 5.37
C GLN A 124 -6.11 -11.35 6.40
N ARG A 125 -6.01 -12.10 7.51
CA ARG A 125 -7.07 -12.12 8.52
C ARG A 125 -7.26 -10.77 9.20
N TRP A 126 -6.17 -10.02 9.42
CA TRP A 126 -6.22 -8.67 9.96
C TRP A 126 -6.96 -7.74 8.99
N ALA A 127 -6.66 -7.81 7.68
CA ALA A 127 -7.32 -7.01 6.66
C ALA A 127 -8.83 -7.29 6.59
N GLU A 128 -9.23 -8.57 6.63
CA GLU A 128 -10.65 -8.97 6.67
C GLU A 128 -11.37 -8.38 7.90
N LEU A 129 -10.75 -8.44 9.09
CA LEU A 129 -11.34 -7.85 10.29
C LEU A 129 -11.53 -6.34 10.16
N VAL A 130 -10.57 -5.63 9.55
CA VAL A 130 -10.71 -4.19 9.33
C VAL A 130 -11.81 -3.89 8.31
N TYR A 131 -11.85 -4.64 7.20
CA TYR A 131 -12.88 -4.50 6.17
C TYR A 131 -14.29 -4.74 6.73
N ASP A 132 -14.45 -5.73 7.61
CA ASP A 132 -15.72 -6.06 8.26
C ASP A 132 -16.11 -5.10 9.41
N GLY A 133 -15.31 -4.06 9.67
CA GLY A 133 -15.57 -3.11 10.76
C GLY A 133 -15.30 -3.68 12.17
N LEU A 134 -14.56 -4.78 12.27
CA LEU A 134 -14.23 -5.49 13.52
C LEU A 134 -12.94 -4.97 14.18
N TRP A 135 -12.65 -3.67 14.04
CA TRP A 135 -11.44 -3.03 14.55
C TRP A 135 -11.23 -3.21 16.06
N TYR A 136 -12.31 -3.16 16.84
CA TYR A 136 -12.30 -3.30 18.31
C TYR A 136 -12.56 -4.74 18.79
N SER A 137 -12.50 -5.72 17.89
CA SER A 137 -12.69 -7.13 18.27
C SER A 137 -11.48 -7.67 19.04
N PRO A 138 -11.67 -8.65 19.95
CA PRO A 138 -10.57 -9.25 20.69
C PRO A 138 -9.57 -9.99 19.79
N LEU A 139 -10.03 -10.51 18.64
CA LEU A 139 -9.14 -11.15 17.67
C LEU A 139 -8.19 -10.10 17.04
N LYS A 140 -8.68 -8.90 16.72
CA LYS A 140 -7.85 -7.82 16.19
C LYS A 140 -6.76 -7.43 17.19
N GLU A 141 -7.10 -7.25 18.47
CA GLU A 141 -6.12 -6.96 19.54
C GLU A 141 -5.06 -8.06 19.70
N ALA A 142 -5.46 -9.33 19.63
CA ALA A 142 -4.53 -10.46 19.68
C ALA A 142 -3.58 -10.47 18.47
N LEU A 143 -4.08 -10.18 17.27
CA LEU A 143 -3.25 -10.07 16.07
C LEU A 143 -2.28 -8.89 16.14
N GLU A 144 -2.67 -7.74 16.71
CA GLU A 144 -1.76 -6.60 16.92
C GLU A 144 -0.59 -6.96 17.84
N SER A 145 -0.84 -7.75 18.89
CA SER A 145 0.22 -8.21 19.78
C SER A 145 1.20 -9.15 19.07
N PHE A 146 0.68 -10.02 18.20
CA PHE A 146 1.49 -10.86 17.32
C PHE A 146 2.33 -9.99 16.35
N VAL A 147 1.69 -9.05 15.65
CA VAL A 147 2.35 -8.14 14.70
C VAL A 147 3.45 -7.35 15.40
N ALA A 148 3.17 -6.72 16.55
CA ALA A 148 4.16 -5.96 17.32
C ALA A 148 5.43 -6.77 17.63
N LYS A 149 5.28 -8.07 17.92
CA LYS A 149 6.42 -8.98 18.11
C LYS A 149 7.18 -9.25 16.82
N THR A 150 6.48 -9.49 15.71
CA THR A 150 7.15 -9.69 14.40
C THR A 150 7.96 -8.47 13.95
N GLN A 151 7.52 -7.26 14.31
CA GLN A 151 8.16 -6.04 13.87
C GLN A 151 9.45 -5.67 14.62
N GLU A 152 9.85 -6.40 15.68
CA GLU A 152 11.02 -6.05 16.50
C GLU A 152 12.33 -5.84 15.72
N HIS A 153 12.49 -6.55 14.60
CA HIS A 153 13.70 -6.53 13.78
C HIS A 153 13.46 -6.07 12.34
N VAL A 154 12.26 -5.58 12.02
CA VAL A 154 11.91 -5.04 10.69
C VAL A 154 12.45 -3.61 10.61
N THR A 155 13.78 -3.49 10.56
CA THR A 155 14.53 -2.23 10.53
C THR A 155 15.54 -2.30 9.41
N GLY A 156 15.52 -1.32 8.52
CA GLY A 156 16.37 -1.29 7.33
C GLY A 156 15.83 -0.32 6.29
N GLU A 157 16.43 -0.31 5.11
CA GLU A 157 16.03 0.55 4.00
C GLU A 157 15.72 -0.32 2.77
N VAL A 158 14.75 0.11 1.97
CA VAL A 158 14.37 -0.53 0.71
C VAL A 158 14.39 0.52 -0.39
N ARG A 159 15.10 0.22 -1.48
CA ARG A 159 15.20 1.08 -2.67
C ARG A 159 14.29 0.56 -3.78
N MET A 160 13.54 1.49 -4.39
CA MET A 160 12.55 1.19 -5.41
C MET A 160 12.56 2.24 -6.51
N VAL A 161 12.24 1.83 -7.73
CA VAL A 161 11.91 2.73 -8.82
C VAL A 161 10.39 2.80 -8.98
N LEU A 162 9.88 4.03 -8.96
CA LEU A 162 8.50 4.40 -9.23
C LEU A 162 8.41 4.90 -10.66
N HIS A 163 7.70 4.18 -11.51
CA HIS A 163 7.58 4.56 -12.93
C HIS A 163 6.44 3.85 -13.62
N GLY A 164 5.73 4.53 -14.53
CA GLY A 164 4.75 3.87 -15.40
C GLY A 164 3.61 3.19 -14.65
N GLY A 165 3.23 3.69 -13.48
CA GLY A 165 2.26 3.06 -12.59
C GLY A 165 2.76 1.85 -11.81
N HIS A 166 4.07 1.57 -11.86
CA HIS A 166 4.69 0.39 -11.27
C HIS A 166 5.69 0.77 -10.16
N ILE A 167 5.88 -0.17 -9.22
CA ILE A 167 6.88 -0.11 -8.15
C ILE A 167 7.84 -1.28 -8.38
N ALA A 168 9.09 -1.00 -8.72
CA ALA A 168 10.12 -2.00 -8.94
C ALA A 168 11.22 -1.89 -7.88
N VAL A 169 11.25 -2.84 -6.94
CA VAL A 169 12.30 -2.94 -5.91
C VAL A 169 13.62 -3.33 -6.56
N ASN A 170 14.71 -2.68 -6.16
CA ASN A 170 16.04 -2.90 -6.74
C ASN A 170 17.20 -2.84 -5.72
N GLY A 171 16.91 -2.81 -4.41
CA GLY A 171 17.95 -2.77 -3.38
C GLY A 171 17.43 -2.71 -1.96
#